data_AF-A0A3P7JKA8-F1
#
_entry.id   AF-A0A3P7JKA8-F1
#
_cell.length_a   1.000
_cell.length_b   1.000
_cell.length_c   1.000
_cell.angle_alpha   90.00
_cell.angle_beta   90.00
_cell.angle_gamma   90.00
#
_symmetry.space_group_name_H-M   'P 1'
#
loop_
_entity.id
_entity.type
_entity.pdbx_description
1 polymer ?
#
loop_
_entity_poly.entity_id
_entity_poly.type
_entity_poly.pdbx_seq_one_letter_code
_entity_poly.pdbx_strand_id
1 'polypeptide(L)'
;MANNGELITNPMFKSNLWKTLSALPAAGVLGAGEHDQVDIAIADNFSREGKVEFAYAYVDDSIEQFNKKIYSDSQKRTHRLIVVFQ
;
A
#
# COMPACT_ATOMS: atom_id res chain seq x y z
N MET A 1 -25.18 -12.72 -10.89
CA MET A 1 -25.32 -11.96 -9.62
C MET A 1 -23.91 -11.57 -9.22
N ALA A 2 -23.71 -10.28 -8.92
CA ALA A 2 -22.41 -9.61 -8.97
C ALA A 2 -21.40 -10.17 -7.95
N ASN A 3 -20.25 -10.62 -8.46
CA ASN A 3 -19.03 -10.74 -7.67
C ASN A 3 -18.34 -9.39 -7.77
N ASN A 4 -18.50 -8.56 -6.75
CA ASN A 4 -17.78 -7.30 -6.65
C ASN A 4 -16.33 -7.64 -6.29
N GLY A 5 -15.43 -7.61 -7.26
CA GLY A 5 -14.01 -7.76 -7.03
C GLY A 5 -13.51 -6.65 -6.11
N GLU A 6 -12.99 -7.04 -4.95
CA GLU A 6 -12.33 -6.13 -4.02
C GLU A 6 -10.89 -5.94 -4.48
N LEU A 7 -10.66 -5.00 -5.40
CA LEU A 7 -9.29 -4.69 -5.79
C LEU A 7 -8.59 -3.86 -4.71
N ILE A 8 -7.44 -4.32 -4.26
CA ILE A 8 -6.60 -3.60 -3.31
C ILE A 8 -5.38 -3.13 -4.09
N THR A 9 -5.29 -1.83 -4.35
CA THR A 9 -4.02 -1.27 -4.80
C THR A 9 -3.03 -1.33 -3.64
N ASN A 10 -1.90 -2.01 -3.83
CA ASN A 10 -0.83 -2.01 -2.83
C ASN A 10 -0.38 -0.55 -2.55
N PRO A 11 0.06 -0.26 -1.33
CA PRO A 11 -0.03 1.05 -0.73
C PRO A 11 0.87 2.10 -1.37
N MET A 12 0.34 3.30 -1.61
CA MET A 12 1.23 4.45 -1.69
C MET A 12 1.80 4.74 -0.30
N PHE A 13 3.00 4.21 -0.02
CA PHE A 13 3.71 4.40 1.22
C PHE A 13 4.01 5.88 1.45
N LYS A 14 3.44 6.43 2.53
CA LYS A 14 3.86 7.71 3.09
C LYS A 14 4.50 7.46 4.44
N SER A 15 5.73 7.95 4.59
CA SER A 15 6.46 7.89 5.86
C SER A 15 7.23 9.17 6.10
N ASN A 16 7.34 9.58 7.36
CA ASN A 16 8.35 10.56 7.79
C ASN A 16 9.78 10.02 7.64
N LEU A 17 9.93 8.72 7.36
CA LEU A 17 11.18 8.00 7.10
C LEU A 17 11.42 7.76 5.61
N TRP A 18 10.80 8.54 4.71
CA TRP A 18 10.84 8.30 3.26
C TRP A 18 12.25 8.18 2.65
N LYS A 19 13.30 8.66 3.33
CA LYS A 19 14.71 8.51 2.90
C LYS A 19 15.32 7.15 3.26
N THR A 20 14.77 6.47 4.26
CA THR A 20 15.35 5.25 4.82
C THR A 20 14.41 4.05 4.77
N LEU A 21 13.12 4.27 4.49
CA LEU A 21 12.13 3.23 4.28
C LEU A 21 12.06 2.84 2.80
N SER A 22 12.19 1.55 2.53
CA SER A 22 11.85 0.92 1.26
C SER A 22 10.79 -0.17 1.46
N ALA A 23 10.00 -0.43 0.41
CA ALA A 23 8.99 -1.47 0.43
C ALA A 23 8.92 -2.19 -0.91
N LEU A 24 8.75 -3.51 -0.87
CA LEU A 24 8.68 -4.36 -2.06
C LEU A 24 7.58 -5.43 -1.90
N PRO A 25 6.62 -5.53 -2.84
CA PRO A 25 6.34 -4.56 -3.88
C PRO A 25 5.78 -3.24 -3.29
N ALA A 26 6.13 -2.10 -3.88
CA ALA A 26 5.66 -0.79 -3.43
C ALA A 26 4.23 -0.46 -3.90
N ALA A 27 3.73 -1.15 -4.92
CA ALA A 27 2.41 -0.99 -5.51
C ALA A 27 2.05 -2.28 -6.26
N GLY A 28 0.76 -2.58 -6.40
CA GLY A 28 0.29 -3.84 -6.97
C GLY A 28 -1.24 -3.89 -7.04
N VAL A 29 -1.75 -5.03 -7.50
CA VAL A 29 -3.17 -5.35 -7.63
C VAL A 29 -3.40 -6.69 -6.97
N LEU A 30 -4.46 -6.81 -6.17
CA LEU A 30 -4.91 -8.08 -5.59
C LEU A 30 -6.32 -8.39 -6.08
N GLY A 31 -6.52 -9.63 -6.52
CA GLY A 31 -7.85 -10.17 -6.75
C GLY A 31 -8.61 -10.43 -5.45
N ALA A 32 -9.92 -10.64 -5.58
CA ALA A 32 -10.77 -10.91 -4.41
C ALA A 32 -10.35 -12.20 -3.70
N GLY A 33 -10.04 -12.09 -2.40
CA GLY A 33 -9.59 -13.21 -1.58
C GLY A 33 -8.11 -13.58 -1.75
N GLU A 34 -7.37 -12.85 -2.60
CA GLU A 34 -5.93 -13.01 -2.70
C GLU A 34 -5.21 -12.28 -1.55
N HIS A 35 -4.03 -12.80 -1.24
CA HIS A 35 -3.13 -12.21 -0.26
C HIS A 35 -1.77 -12.00 -0.91
N ASP A 36 -1.08 -10.95 -0.48
CA ASP A 36 0.29 -10.66 -0.89
C ASP A 36 1.09 -10.19 0.32
N GLN A 37 2.41 -10.31 0.20
CA GLN A 37 3.36 -9.92 1.21
C GLN A 37 4.10 -8.68 0.74
N VAL A 38 4.16 -7.67 1.61
CA VAL A 38 4.99 -6.48 1.39
C VAL A 38 6.13 -6.48 2.39
N ASP A 39 7.35 -6.65 1.87
CA ASP A 39 8.56 -6.55 2.67
C ASP A 39 8.90 -5.08 2.87
N ILE A 40 9.01 -4.66 4.13
CA ILE A 40 9.39 -3.29 4.50
C ILE A 40 10.77 -3.34 5.14
N ALA A 41 11.71 -2.60 4.55
CA ALA A 41 13.04 -2.40 5.11
C ALA A 41 13.22 -0.94 5.53
N ILE A 42 13.83 -0.72 6.69
CA ILE A 42 14.07 0.61 7.24
C ILE A 42 15.56 0.69 7.61
N ALA A 43 16.32 1.43 6.81
CA ALA A 43 17.72 1.72 7.09
C ALA A 43 17.84 2.79 8.21
N ASP A 44 18.98 2.80 8.92
CA ASP A 44 19.39 3.75 9.97
C ASP A 44 18.36 4.82 10.34
N ASN A 45 17.60 4.56 11.40
CA ASN A 45 16.58 5.49 11.87
C ASN A 45 16.82 5.88 13.34
N PHE A 46 17.05 7.18 13.57
CA PHE A 46 17.18 7.77 14.90
C PHE A 46 15.84 8.30 15.46
N SER A 47 14.75 8.14 14.70
CA SER A 47 13.41 8.56 15.11
C SER A 47 12.71 7.47 15.92
N ARG A 48 12.22 7.85 17.10
CA ARG A 48 11.46 6.95 18.00
C ARG A 48 10.04 6.65 17.50
N GLU A 49 9.53 7.39 16.52
CA GLU A 49 8.16 7.29 16.03
C GLU A 49 8.11 7.23 14.49
N GLY A 50 8.32 6.04 13.95
CA GLY A 50 8.08 5.76 12.54
C GLY A 50 6.59 5.61 12.26
N LYS A 51 6.12 6.14 11.13
CA LYS A 51 4.76 5.90 10.63
C LYS A 51 4.83 5.32 9.22
N VAL A 52 4.04 4.27 8.99
CA VAL A 52 3.88 3.62 7.69
C VAL A 52 2.40 3.66 7.33
N GLU A 53 2.07 4.20 6.17
CA GLU A 53 0.70 4.27 5.68
C GLU A 53 0.50 3.30 4.52
N PHE A 54 -0.59 2.53 4.60
CA PHE A 54 -1.06 1.66 3.55
C PHE A 54 -2.32 2.26 2.92
N ALA A 55 -2.34 2.49 1.61
CA ALA A 55 -3.49 3.10 0.94
C ALA A 55 -3.96 2.28 -0.26
N TYR A 56 -5.24 1.94 -0.29
CA TYR A 56 -5.82 1.13 -1.34
C TYR A 56 -7.09 1.75 -1.92
N ALA A 57 -7.42 1.39 -3.16
CA ALA A 57 -8.69 1.72 -3.80
C ALA A 57 -9.23 0.51 -4.54
N TYR A 58 -10.55 0.35 -4.51
CA TYR A 58 -11.26 -0.63 -5.33
C TYR A 58 -11.24 -0.20 -6.79
N VAL A 59 -10.91 -1.13 -7.68
CA VAL A 59 -10.96 -0.93 -9.13
C VAL A 59 -11.62 -2.17 -9.76
N ASP A 60 -11.93 -2.07 -11.05
CA ASP A 60 -12.57 -3.15 -11.82
C ASP A 60 -11.63 -4.35 -12.08
N ASP A 61 -12.20 -5.54 -12.22
CA ASP A 61 -11.48 -6.81 -12.46
C ASP A 61 -10.67 -6.82 -13.76
N SER A 62 -10.95 -5.90 -14.70
CA SER A 62 -10.16 -5.73 -15.93
C SER A 62 -8.77 -5.12 -15.70
N ILE A 63 -8.48 -4.58 -14.50
CA ILE A 63 -7.19 -3.96 -14.20
C ILE A 63 -6.25 -4.99 -13.58
N GLU A 64 -5.38 -5.58 -14.41
CA GLU A 64 -4.43 -6.61 -13.96
C GLU A 64 -3.13 -6.05 -13.38
N GLN A 65 -2.83 -4.76 -13.61
CA GLN A 65 -1.58 -4.12 -13.20
C GLN A 65 -1.83 -2.76 -12.56
N PHE A 66 -0.98 -2.39 -11.61
CA PHE A 66 -1.09 -1.11 -10.93
C PHE A 66 -0.98 0.06 -11.92
N ASN A 67 -2.00 0.91 -11.93
CA ASN A 67 -2.03 2.12 -12.73
C ASN A 67 -2.14 3.37 -11.83
N LYS A 68 -1.08 4.17 -11.81
CA LYS A 68 -0.99 5.38 -10.97
C LYS A 68 -2.09 6.40 -11.27
N LYS A 69 -2.54 6.54 -12.52
CA LYS A 69 -3.59 7.49 -12.89
C LYS A 69 -4.93 7.04 -12.32
N ILE A 70 -5.30 5.78 -12.57
CA ILE A 70 -6.52 5.17 -12.02
C ILE A 70 -6.51 5.29 -10.49
N TYR A 71 -5.41 4.90 -9.85
CA TYR A 71 -5.25 5.05 -8.41
C TYR A 71 -5.42 6.51 -7.95
N SER A 72 -4.84 7.47 -8.66
CA SER A 72 -4.90 8.90 -8.29
C SER A 72 -6.32 9.45 -8.32
N ASP A 73 -7.11 9.03 -9.32
CA ASP A 73 -8.48 9.47 -9.57
C ASP A 73 -9.51 8.70 -8.69
N SER A 74 -9.09 7.60 -8.06
CA SER A 74 -9.97 6.75 -7.23
C SER A 74 -10.14 7.26 -5.79
N GLN A 75 -11.26 6.89 -5.17
CA GLN A 75 -11.50 7.12 -3.75
C GLN A 75 -10.68 6.13 -2.90
N LYS A 76 -9.62 6.64 -2.27
CA LYS A 76 -8.67 5.84 -1.50
C LYS A 76 -9.15 5.63 -0.06
N ARG A 77 -8.86 4.44 0.47
CA ARG A 77 -8.89 4.12 1.89
C ARG A 77 -7.46 4.01 2.40
N THR A 78 -7.20 4.53 3.59
CA THR A 78 -5.86 4.52 4.19
C THR A 78 -5.90 3.83 5.54
N HIS A 79 -5.01 2.87 5.73
CA HIS A 79 -4.66 2.26 7.00
C HIS A 79 -3.29 2.77 7.45
N ARG A 80 -3.11 2.96 8.75
CA ARG A 80 -1.87 3.48 9.31
C ARG A 80 -1.30 2.49 10.31
N LEU A 81 -0.06 2.08 10.08
CA LEU A 81 0.74 1.31 11.02
C LEU A 81 1.73 2.25 11.72
N ILE A 82 1.74 2.19 13.05
CA ILE A 82 2.73 2.92 13.87
C ILE A 82 3.88 1.96 14.11
N VAL A 83 5.09 2.36 13.70
CA VAL A 83 6.32 1.59 13.89
C VAL A 83 7.12 2.22 15.01
N VAL A 84 7.30 1.47 16.09
CA VAL A 84 8.10 1.88 17.24
C VAL A 84 9.44 1.14 17.17
N PHE A 85 10.53 1.89 17.04
CA PHE A 85 11.89 1.34 17.15
C PHE A 85 12.30 1.36 18.61
N GLN A 86 12.66 0.20 19.16
CA GLN A 86 13.13 0.04 20.53
C GLN A 86 14.61 -0.30 20.55
#